data_AF-A0A511QKG2-F1
#
_entry.id   AF-A0A511QKG2-F1
#
_cell.length_a   1.000
_cell.length_b   1.000
_cell.length_c   1.000
_cell.angle_alpha   90.00
_cell.angle_beta   90.00
_cell.angle_gamma   90.00
#
_symmetry.space_group_name_H-M   'P 1'
#
loop_
_entity.id
_entity.type
_entity.pdbx_description
1 polymer ?
#
loop_
_entity_poly.entity_id
_entity_poly.type
_entity_poly.pdbx_seq_one_letter_code
_entity_poly.pdbx_strand_id
1 'polypeptide(L)'
;MKVSKTAIAVAISSAFLFGCDFDIGSENNETAPPPEVTPPPSDVYSIENIYWDMVSDTTARSLSGTQPYLFANDEEGTRALSIYTGDVTSGYTFTSSSYSADEEGSVSFDGNQCTYTVADNELDMSCTKDGVPTSYSATEIVDEDVIAALENATDGKPATIEEVNAAIALAQDGDIIGLSASGSFNSGVIELNKAVILDGAGLAQFTGQACILVTAPGAEIRDIIFNNSHIGTESACVVSGSTARSGAIVITEDVTGEPATLTNLTINAENTNADNLNNKSSWIYTEGKVNLVDSTFNNLPSSYLNMAMYSACNKDKSGSVIQGNTFNLAGNSTSESAAIRLGNSSSQIVTADDCNFSIENNEFTGAYTTLQTDVMTSEYRPVAIHAVRASIANQDFEDTNQIVQ
;
A
#
# COMPACT_ATOMS: atom_id res chain seq x y z
N MET A 1 -30.70 -31.55 -32.18
CA MET A 1 -31.42 -32.52 -31.31
C MET A 1 -30.45 -33.04 -30.26
N LYS A 2 -30.83 -32.88 -28.98
CA LYS A 2 -30.40 -33.59 -27.74
C LYS A 2 -28.88 -33.70 -27.50
N VAL A 3 -28.24 -32.87 -26.67
CA VAL A 3 -28.31 -32.72 -25.19
C VAL A 3 -28.18 -34.03 -24.42
N SER A 4 -27.09 -34.16 -23.66
CA SER A 4 -27.13 -34.63 -22.27
C SER A 4 -25.89 -34.13 -21.51
N LYS A 5 -26.13 -33.23 -20.55
CA LYS A 5 -25.22 -32.86 -19.46
C LYS A 5 -25.47 -33.83 -18.31
N THR A 6 -24.44 -34.29 -17.62
CA THR A 6 -24.60 -34.97 -16.33
C THR A 6 -24.04 -34.05 -15.25
N ALA A 7 -24.95 -33.46 -14.47
CA ALA A 7 -24.65 -32.77 -13.23
C ALA A 7 -24.62 -33.81 -12.10
N ILE A 8 -23.63 -33.71 -11.21
CA ILE A 8 -23.68 -34.35 -9.90
C ILE A 8 -24.00 -33.23 -8.91
N ALA A 9 -25.25 -33.23 -8.45
CA ALA A 9 -25.68 -32.49 -7.28
C ALA A 9 -25.55 -33.42 -6.07
N VAL A 10 -24.88 -32.95 -5.01
CA VAL A 10 -24.99 -33.55 -3.67
C VAL A 10 -25.37 -32.43 -2.72
N ALA A 11 -26.60 -32.50 -2.23
CA ALA A 11 -27.09 -31.70 -1.12
C ALA A 11 -28.10 -32.54 -0.32
N ILE A 12 -27.75 -32.91 0.91
CA ILE A 12 -28.65 -33.32 2.02
C ILE A 12 -27.90 -32.92 3.31
N SER A 13 -28.11 -31.72 3.86
CA SER A 13 -29.09 -31.32 4.89
C SER A 13 -28.77 -31.73 6.33
N SER A 14 -28.34 -30.73 7.11
CA SER A 14 -28.80 -30.32 8.45
C SER A 14 -29.37 -31.32 9.48
N ALA A 15 -28.85 -31.16 10.72
CA ALA A 15 -29.56 -31.04 12.01
C ALA A 15 -29.26 -32.09 13.12
N PHE A 16 -28.49 -31.64 14.13
CA PHE A 16 -28.88 -31.48 15.55
C PHE A 16 -29.27 -32.72 16.42
N LEU A 17 -28.46 -33.01 17.48
CA LEU A 17 -28.81 -32.93 18.94
C LEU A 17 -28.19 -34.02 19.86
N PHE A 18 -27.66 -33.56 21.01
CA PHE A 18 -27.39 -34.19 22.34
C PHE A 18 -26.45 -35.44 22.37
N GLY A 19 -25.44 -35.58 23.24
CA GLY A 19 -25.25 -35.10 24.61
C GLY A 19 -25.23 -36.31 25.57
N CYS A 20 -24.03 -36.81 25.92
CA CYS A 20 -23.67 -37.71 27.05
C CYS A 20 -22.14 -37.64 27.14
N ASP A 21 -21.56 -36.79 28.00
CA ASP A 21 -21.17 -37.13 29.37
C ASP A 21 -20.26 -38.37 29.45
N PHE A 22 -18.95 -38.12 29.46
CA PHE A 22 -17.96 -39.10 29.93
C PHE A 22 -16.97 -38.36 30.83
N ASP A 23 -17.35 -38.31 32.10
CA ASP A 23 -16.52 -37.98 33.25
C ASP A 23 -15.44 -39.06 33.45
N ILE A 24 -14.17 -38.69 33.29
CA ILE A 24 -13.05 -39.35 33.97
C ILE A 24 -12.27 -38.23 34.69
N GLY A 25 -12.35 -38.28 36.01
CA GLY A 25 -11.71 -37.36 36.91
C GLY A 25 -10.19 -37.47 36.98
N SER A 26 -9.62 -36.30 37.30
CA SER A 26 -8.65 -36.07 38.37
C SER A 26 -7.49 -37.05 38.46
N GLU A 27 -6.41 -36.80 37.71
CA GLU A 27 -5.02 -36.79 38.22
C GLU A 27 -4.16 -35.93 37.28
N ASN A 28 -3.83 -34.69 37.68
CA ASN A 28 -2.50 -34.06 37.52
C ASN A 28 -2.58 -32.56 37.81
N ASN A 29 -1.95 -32.19 38.91
CA ASN A 29 -1.82 -30.84 39.43
C ASN A 29 -0.61 -30.16 38.76
N GLU A 30 -0.75 -29.77 37.49
CA GLU A 30 0.20 -28.86 36.84
C GLU A 30 -0.49 -27.51 36.62
N THR A 31 0.10 -26.48 37.21
CA THR A 31 -0.34 -25.09 37.06
C THR A 31 -0.06 -24.69 35.62
N ALA A 32 -1.09 -24.63 34.79
CA ALA A 32 -0.97 -24.12 33.42
C ALA A 32 -0.43 -22.68 33.47
N PRO A 33 0.60 -22.33 32.69
CA PRO A 33 0.95 -20.93 32.47
C PRO A 33 -0.25 -20.21 31.86
N PRO A 34 -0.40 -18.88 32.07
CA PRO A 34 -1.43 -18.11 31.39
C PRO A 34 -1.28 -18.33 29.87
N PRO A 35 -2.38 -18.30 29.11
CA PRO A 35 -2.31 -18.47 27.66
C PRO A 35 -1.29 -17.46 27.13
N GLU A 36 -0.25 -17.98 26.48
CA GLU A 36 0.70 -17.18 25.74
C GLU A 36 -0.14 -16.41 24.73
N VAL A 37 -0.22 -15.09 24.91
CA VAL A 37 -0.78 -14.22 23.91
C VAL A 37 0.23 -14.28 22.78
N THR A 38 0.08 -15.23 21.87
CA THR A 38 0.69 -15.10 20.57
C THR A 38 0.20 -13.75 20.05
N PRO A 39 1.09 -12.77 19.84
CA PRO A 39 0.69 -11.61 19.05
C PRO A 39 0.06 -12.14 17.75
N PRO A 40 -0.92 -11.43 17.15
CA PRO A 40 -1.34 -11.76 15.80
C PRO A 40 -0.07 -11.99 14.97
N PRO A 41 -0.03 -13.01 14.10
CA PRO A 41 1.15 -13.24 13.28
C PRO A 41 1.56 -11.90 12.71
N SER A 42 2.75 -11.42 13.08
CA SER A 42 3.34 -10.29 12.37
C SER A 42 3.42 -10.78 10.93
N ASP A 43 2.75 -10.10 10.01
CA ASP A 43 2.77 -10.46 8.60
C ASP A 43 4.23 -10.66 8.20
N VAL A 44 4.57 -11.92 7.90
CA VAL A 44 5.90 -12.30 7.47
C VAL A 44 5.94 -11.95 5.99
N TYR A 45 6.52 -10.80 5.66
CA TYR A 45 6.74 -10.38 4.27
C TYR A 45 7.87 -11.23 3.69
N SER A 46 7.54 -12.37 3.09
CA SER A 46 8.47 -13.20 2.35
C SER A 46 8.77 -12.55 1.00
N ILE A 47 10.05 -12.28 0.71
CA ILE A 47 10.53 -12.17 -0.67
C ILE A 47 10.57 -13.59 -1.24
N GLU A 48 9.39 -14.13 -1.59
CA GLU A 48 9.35 -15.28 -2.50
C GLU A 48 9.73 -14.76 -3.89
N ASN A 49 10.69 -15.44 -4.53
CA ASN A 49 11.06 -15.26 -5.94
C ASN A 49 12.06 -14.13 -6.28
N ILE A 50 13.18 -14.00 -5.55
CA ILE A 50 14.38 -13.41 -6.17
C ILE A 50 14.86 -14.35 -7.28
N TYR A 51 14.38 -14.13 -8.49
CA TYR A 51 14.81 -14.86 -9.69
C TYR A 51 16.14 -14.29 -10.18
N TRP A 52 17.24 -14.83 -9.67
CA TRP A 52 18.56 -14.64 -10.27
C TRP A 52 18.61 -15.44 -11.57
N ASP A 53 18.26 -14.86 -12.72
CA ASP A 53 18.32 -15.60 -14.00
C ASP A 53 19.75 -15.70 -14.53
N MET A 54 20.57 -16.56 -13.90
CA MET A 54 21.87 -16.92 -14.44
C MET A 54 21.69 -18.03 -15.48
N VAL A 55 21.36 -17.65 -16.71
CA VAL A 55 21.39 -18.57 -17.86
C VAL A 55 22.81 -18.70 -18.38
N SER A 56 23.64 -19.46 -17.69
CA SER A 56 24.64 -20.27 -18.37
C SER A 56 25.02 -21.47 -17.50
N ASP A 57 25.21 -22.62 -18.15
CA ASP A 57 25.52 -23.94 -17.59
C ASP A 57 26.91 -24.01 -16.89
N THR A 58 27.42 -22.86 -16.45
CA THR A 58 28.78 -22.70 -15.95
C THR A 58 28.77 -21.87 -14.68
N THR A 59 29.16 -22.52 -13.58
CA THR A 59 29.60 -21.86 -12.35
C THR A 59 30.57 -20.71 -12.68
N ALA A 60 30.16 -19.47 -12.46
CA ALA A 60 31.03 -18.31 -12.55
C ALA A 60 31.97 -18.29 -11.34
N ARG A 61 33.27 -18.55 -11.56
CA ARG A 61 34.32 -18.43 -10.54
C ARG A 61 35.19 -17.23 -10.88
N SER A 62 35.13 -16.18 -10.06
CA SER A 62 36.12 -15.11 -10.10
C SER A 62 37.25 -15.38 -9.09
N LEU A 63 38.48 -15.09 -9.50
CA LEU A 63 39.69 -15.18 -8.67
C LEU A 63 40.38 -13.81 -8.48
N SER A 64 39.70 -12.70 -8.78
CA SER A 64 40.24 -11.34 -8.56
C SER A 64 39.84 -10.81 -7.17
N GLY A 65 40.81 -10.21 -6.47
CA GLY A 65 40.65 -9.71 -5.10
C GLY A 65 41.36 -10.56 -4.04
N THR A 66 41.48 -10.03 -2.81
CA THR A 66 42.08 -10.76 -1.67
C THR A 66 41.18 -11.89 -1.15
N GLN A 67 39.96 -12.01 -1.69
CA GLN A 67 38.92 -12.97 -1.33
C GLN A 67 38.10 -13.30 -2.60
N PRO A 68 38.11 -14.53 -3.13
CA PRO A 68 37.31 -14.86 -4.32
C PRO A 68 35.80 -15.02 -3.97
N TYR A 69 34.93 -15.19 -4.96
CA TYR A 69 33.50 -15.53 -4.76
C TYR A 69 32.95 -16.49 -5.84
N LEU A 70 31.83 -17.16 -5.55
CA LEU A 70 31.09 -18.08 -6.44
C LEU A 70 29.60 -18.01 -6.18
N PHE A 71 28.82 -17.93 -7.25
CA PHE A 71 27.39 -18.17 -7.22
C PHE A 71 27.11 -19.60 -7.68
N ALA A 72 26.36 -20.36 -6.88
CA ALA A 72 25.98 -21.73 -7.21
C ALA A 72 24.56 -22.06 -6.75
N ASN A 73 23.91 -22.99 -7.46
CA ASN A 73 22.76 -23.72 -6.93
C ASN A 73 23.28 -24.67 -5.85
N ASP A 74 22.63 -24.68 -4.69
CA ASP A 74 22.80 -25.79 -3.75
C ASP A 74 22.11 -27.06 -4.26
N GLU A 75 22.29 -28.17 -3.54
CA GLU A 75 21.69 -29.47 -3.89
C GLU A 75 20.16 -29.47 -3.78
N GLU A 76 19.57 -28.46 -3.13
CA GLU A 76 18.12 -28.31 -2.90
C GLU A 76 17.45 -27.44 -3.98
N GLY A 77 18.23 -26.81 -4.88
CA GLY A 77 17.72 -25.98 -5.97
C GLY A 77 17.53 -24.50 -5.58
N THR A 78 18.01 -24.11 -4.40
CA THR A 78 18.07 -22.73 -3.93
C THR A 78 19.38 -22.06 -4.39
N ARG A 79 19.29 -20.83 -4.93
CA ARG A 79 20.44 -20.08 -5.47
C ARG A 79 21.14 -19.32 -4.33
N ALA A 80 22.44 -19.56 -4.09
CA ALA A 80 23.22 -18.97 -2.99
C ALA A 80 24.56 -18.34 -3.46
N LEU A 81 24.92 -17.17 -2.90
CA LEU A 81 26.16 -16.42 -3.17
C LEU A 81 27.35 -16.88 -2.31
N SER A 82 28.05 -17.97 -2.60
CA SER A 82 29.23 -18.32 -1.76
C SER A 82 30.38 -17.29 -1.85
N ILE A 83 30.65 -16.52 -0.77
CA ILE A 83 31.84 -15.64 -0.65
C ILE A 83 32.99 -16.43 0.00
N TYR A 84 34.19 -16.38 -0.58
CA TYR A 84 35.33 -17.17 -0.12
C TYR A 84 36.30 -16.36 0.74
N THR A 85 36.76 -16.95 1.84
CA THR A 85 37.85 -16.38 2.64
C THR A 85 39.00 -17.39 2.75
N GLY A 86 40.23 -16.96 2.46
CA GLY A 86 41.41 -17.83 2.57
C GLY A 86 42.71 -17.20 2.04
N ASP A 87 43.84 -17.59 2.66
CA ASP A 87 45.18 -17.18 2.21
C ASP A 87 45.57 -17.95 0.93
N VAL A 88 46.00 -17.20 -0.08
CA VAL A 88 46.42 -17.64 -1.43
C VAL A 88 47.46 -18.77 -1.39
N THR A 89 48.16 -18.94 -0.27
CA THR A 89 49.27 -19.88 -0.12
C THR A 89 48.89 -21.28 0.37
N SER A 90 47.70 -21.48 0.95
CA SER A 90 47.34 -22.74 1.66
C SER A 90 46.22 -23.57 0.98
N GLY A 91 45.69 -23.12 -0.15
CA GLY A 91 44.52 -23.71 -0.80
C GLY A 91 43.21 -23.14 -0.27
N TYR A 92 42.22 -23.03 -1.15
CA TYR A 92 40.90 -22.51 -0.78
C TYR A 92 40.18 -23.52 0.12
N THR A 93 39.79 -23.08 1.31
CA THR A 93 38.83 -23.83 2.13
C THR A 93 37.45 -23.25 1.83
N PHE A 94 36.57 -24.07 1.27
CA PHE A 94 35.21 -23.65 0.93
C PHE A 94 34.37 -23.66 2.20
N THR A 95 33.90 -22.50 2.65
CA THR A 95 32.81 -22.43 3.63
C THR A 95 31.56 -22.01 2.86
N SER A 96 30.69 -22.96 2.57
CA SER A 96 29.38 -22.68 2.00
C SER A 96 28.57 -21.91 3.06
N SER A 97 28.09 -20.72 2.70
CA SER A 97 27.12 -19.98 3.50
C SER A 97 25.85 -19.88 2.68
N SER A 98 24.74 -20.39 3.21
CA SER A 98 23.42 -20.25 2.60
C SER A 98 22.93 -18.81 2.78
N TYR A 99 22.27 -18.28 1.77
CA TYR A 99 21.63 -16.97 1.80
C TYR A 99 20.14 -17.20 1.91
N SER A 100 19.50 -16.59 2.90
CA SER A 100 18.03 -16.48 2.96
C SER A 100 17.67 -15.01 3.04
N ALA A 101 16.62 -14.56 2.35
CA ALA A 101 16.10 -13.22 2.59
C ALA A 101 14.98 -13.34 3.60
N ASP A 102 15.20 -12.85 4.83
CA ASP A 102 14.24 -12.99 5.92
C ASP A 102 13.40 -11.70 6.13
N GLU A 103 13.85 -10.53 5.61
CA GLU A 103 13.13 -9.23 5.62
C GLU A 103 13.46 -8.35 4.39
N GLU A 104 12.60 -7.37 4.08
CA GLU A 104 12.70 -6.48 2.91
C GLU A 104 13.96 -5.58 2.93
N GLY A 105 14.70 -5.53 1.82
CA GLY A 105 15.99 -4.83 1.74
C GLY A 105 17.13 -5.55 2.48
N SER A 106 16.90 -6.77 2.98
CA SER A 106 17.88 -7.55 3.72
C SER A 106 18.17 -8.90 3.06
N VAL A 107 19.45 -9.25 3.01
CA VAL A 107 19.98 -10.54 2.61
C VAL A 107 20.62 -11.15 3.85
N SER A 108 20.20 -12.34 4.29
CA SER A 108 20.86 -13.02 5.40
C SER A 108 22.21 -13.59 4.94
N PHE A 109 23.27 -13.24 5.66
CA PHE A 109 24.60 -13.82 5.56
C PHE A 109 24.98 -14.38 6.93
N ASP A 110 25.16 -15.70 7.04
CA ASP A 110 25.56 -16.35 8.29
C ASP A 110 24.58 -16.05 9.45
N GLY A 111 23.29 -15.95 9.13
CA GLY A 111 22.21 -15.61 10.08
C GLY A 111 22.04 -14.11 10.39
N ASN A 112 22.63 -13.23 9.59
CA ASN A 112 22.63 -11.77 9.83
C ASN A 112 22.08 -11.00 8.63
N GLN A 113 21.17 -10.04 8.83
CA GLN A 113 20.71 -9.16 7.76
C GLN A 113 21.82 -8.30 7.16
N CYS A 114 21.84 -8.21 5.83
CA CYS A 114 22.74 -7.40 5.04
C CYS A 114 22.00 -6.58 3.98
N THR A 115 22.40 -5.34 3.76
CA THR A 115 22.08 -4.58 2.55
C THR A 115 23.24 -4.72 1.55
N TYR A 116 22.97 -4.62 0.24
CA TYR A 116 24.01 -4.60 -0.78
C TYR A 116 23.83 -3.44 -1.78
N THR A 117 24.94 -2.97 -2.34
CA THR A 117 25.00 -2.00 -3.44
C THR A 117 26.05 -2.44 -4.44
N VAL A 118 25.76 -2.28 -5.73
CA VAL A 118 26.72 -2.49 -6.81
C VAL A 118 26.92 -1.16 -7.54
N ALA A 119 28.17 -0.70 -7.62
CA ALA A 119 28.56 0.49 -8.38
C ALA A 119 29.97 0.32 -8.92
N ASP A 120 30.23 0.75 -10.16
CA ASP A 120 31.56 0.69 -10.78
C ASP A 120 32.24 -0.69 -10.70
N ASN A 121 31.46 -1.77 -10.88
CA ASN A 121 31.88 -3.17 -10.72
C ASN A 121 32.30 -3.55 -9.30
N GLU A 122 32.00 -2.75 -8.28
CA GLU A 122 32.26 -3.06 -6.88
C GLU A 122 30.96 -3.42 -6.16
N LEU A 123 30.97 -4.57 -5.47
CA LEU A 123 29.93 -4.95 -4.53
C LEU A 123 30.32 -4.48 -3.13
N ASP A 124 29.48 -3.62 -2.58
CA ASP A 124 29.47 -3.24 -1.18
C ASP A 124 28.33 -3.96 -0.47
N MET A 125 28.62 -4.64 0.63
CA MET A 125 27.63 -5.25 1.51
C MET A 125 27.78 -4.71 2.92
N SER A 126 26.67 -4.34 3.54
CA SER A 126 26.64 -3.92 4.94
C SER A 126 25.78 -4.89 5.73
N CYS A 127 26.40 -5.67 6.60
CA CYS A 127 25.78 -6.70 7.42
C CYS A 127 25.81 -6.31 8.91
N THR A 128 24.93 -6.92 9.72
CA THR A 128 25.03 -6.82 11.20
C THR A 128 25.41 -8.16 11.81
N LYS A 129 26.70 -8.42 12.03
CA LYS A 129 27.18 -9.69 12.62
C LYS A 129 27.33 -9.57 14.13
N ASP A 130 26.65 -10.41 14.91
CA ASP A 130 26.72 -10.42 16.38
C ASP A 130 26.42 -9.04 17.03
N GLY A 131 25.53 -8.26 16.41
CA GLY A 131 25.20 -6.90 16.85
C GLY A 131 26.22 -5.83 16.46
N VAL A 132 27.20 -6.17 15.61
CA VAL A 132 28.24 -5.26 15.12
C VAL A 132 28.05 -5.01 13.61
N PRO A 133 27.91 -3.75 13.17
CA PRO A 133 27.95 -3.39 11.76
C PRO A 133 29.27 -3.86 11.14
N THR A 134 29.18 -4.73 10.14
CA THR A 134 30.29 -5.31 9.40
C THR A 134 30.09 -4.95 7.94
N SER A 135 31.02 -4.18 7.38
CA SER A 135 31.00 -3.79 5.97
C SER A 135 32.00 -4.62 5.19
N TYR A 136 31.55 -5.19 4.08
CA TYR A 136 32.39 -5.78 3.03
C TYR A 136 32.38 -4.79 1.88
N SER A 137 33.47 -4.05 1.70
CA SER A 137 33.54 -2.99 0.70
C SER A 137 34.56 -3.27 -0.39
N ALA A 138 34.29 -2.79 -1.60
CA ALA A 138 35.18 -2.86 -2.76
C ALA A 138 35.51 -4.30 -3.23
N THR A 139 34.52 -5.20 -3.20
CA THR A 139 34.67 -6.51 -3.86
C THR A 139 34.46 -6.32 -5.36
N GLU A 140 35.54 -6.26 -6.13
CA GLU A 140 35.48 -6.15 -7.60
C GLU A 140 34.82 -7.40 -8.19
N ILE A 141 33.66 -7.21 -8.82
CA ILE A 141 32.95 -8.19 -9.62
C ILE A 141 33.37 -7.99 -11.08
N VAL A 142 33.96 -9.02 -11.69
CA VAL A 142 34.40 -8.96 -13.11
C VAL A 142 33.44 -9.67 -14.06
N ASP A 143 32.41 -10.31 -13.52
CA ASP A 143 31.44 -11.08 -14.29
C ASP A 143 30.23 -10.20 -14.62
N GLU A 144 30.11 -9.81 -15.89
CA GLU A 144 29.05 -8.91 -16.38
C GLU A 144 27.65 -9.53 -16.21
N ASP A 145 27.50 -10.85 -16.24
CA ASP A 145 26.21 -11.52 -16.05
C ASP A 145 25.79 -11.47 -14.58
N VAL A 146 26.75 -11.59 -13.65
CA VAL A 146 26.51 -11.43 -12.20
C VAL A 146 26.18 -9.98 -11.86
N ILE A 147 26.92 -9.01 -12.43
CA ILE A 147 26.60 -7.58 -12.27
C ILE A 147 25.19 -7.32 -12.78
N ALA A 148 24.88 -7.76 -13.99
CA ALA A 148 23.55 -7.59 -14.56
C ALA A 148 22.47 -8.27 -13.70
N ALA A 149 22.71 -9.46 -13.15
CA ALA A 149 21.73 -10.12 -12.28
C ALA A 149 21.54 -9.37 -10.94
N LEU A 150 22.60 -8.82 -10.35
CA LEU A 150 22.56 -8.01 -9.12
C LEU A 150 21.90 -6.65 -9.33
N GLU A 151 22.15 -6.02 -10.47
CA GLU A 151 21.52 -4.77 -10.89
C GLU A 151 20.03 -4.97 -11.25
N ASN A 152 19.65 -6.16 -11.72
CA ASN A 152 18.27 -6.49 -12.13
C ASN A 152 17.52 -7.37 -11.11
N ALA A 153 18.07 -7.63 -9.92
CA ALA A 153 17.37 -8.39 -8.89
C ALA A 153 16.17 -7.60 -8.36
N THR A 154 14.98 -8.17 -8.49
CA THR A 154 13.73 -7.57 -7.97
C THR A 154 13.14 -8.45 -6.87
N ASP A 155 12.23 -7.87 -6.10
CA ASP A 155 11.46 -8.56 -5.07
C ASP A 155 10.31 -9.43 -5.64
N GLY A 156 10.29 -9.66 -6.96
CA GLY A 156 9.23 -10.37 -7.66
C GLY A 156 7.90 -9.62 -7.73
N LYS A 157 7.82 -8.40 -7.20
CA LYS A 157 6.63 -7.56 -7.22
C LYS A 157 6.70 -6.57 -8.39
N PRO A 158 5.56 -6.14 -8.93
CA PRO A 158 5.51 -5.00 -9.84
C PRO A 158 6.24 -3.77 -9.28
N ALA A 159 7.16 -3.23 -10.08
CA ALA A 159 7.95 -2.04 -9.75
C ALA A 159 7.56 -0.84 -10.65
N THR A 160 6.71 -1.05 -11.65
CA THR A 160 6.20 0.00 -12.55
C THR A 160 4.69 -0.10 -12.70
N ILE A 161 4.04 1.01 -13.11
CA ILE A 161 2.59 1.01 -13.38
C ILE A 161 2.21 0.00 -14.47
N GLU A 162 3.05 -0.20 -15.48
CA GLU A 162 2.81 -1.18 -16.55
C GLU A 162 2.78 -2.61 -15.99
N GLU A 163 3.74 -2.96 -15.15
CA GLU A 163 3.78 -4.27 -14.48
C GLU A 163 2.60 -4.48 -13.53
N VAL A 164 2.17 -3.42 -12.82
CA VAL A 164 0.98 -3.48 -11.95
C VAL A 164 -0.26 -3.79 -12.79
N ASN A 165 -0.46 -3.07 -13.89
CA ASN A 165 -1.61 -3.30 -14.78
C ASN A 165 -1.55 -4.70 -15.43
N ALA A 166 -0.36 -5.20 -15.76
CA ALA A 166 -0.19 -6.57 -16.25
C ALA A 166 -0.56 -7.61 -15.17
N ALA A 167 -0.16 -7.39 -13.93
CA ALA A 167 -0.54 -8.24 -12.80
C ALA A 167 -2.08 -8.23 -12.58
N ILE A 168 -2.71 -7.04 -12.59
CA ILE A 168 -4.18 -6.89 -12.51
C ILE A 168 -4.86 -7.68 -13.64
N ALA A 169 -4.34 -7.61 -14.86
CA ALA A 169 -4.93 -8.31 -16.00
C ALA A 169 -4.94 -9.84 -15.83
N LEU A 170 -3.97 -10.41 -15.10
CA LEU A 170 -3.86 -11.85 -14.83
C LEU A 170 -4.59 -12.30 -13.55
N ALA A 171 -4.75 -11.41 -12.59
CA ALA A 171 -5.37 -11.67 -11.29
C ALA A 171 -6.86 -12.09 -11.38
N GLN A 172 -7.33 -12.81 -10.37
CA GLN A 172 -8.73 -13.08 -10.07
C GLN A 172 -9.23 -12.14 -8.97
N ASP A 173 -10.55 -12.01 -8.82
CA ASP A 173 -11.13 -11.26 -7.71
C ASP A 173 -10.68 -11.84 -6.36
N GLY A 174 -10.24 -10.95 -5.45
CA GLY A 174 -9.68 -11.29 -4.15
C GLY A 174 -8.16 -11.50 -4.12
N ASP A 175 -7.49 -11.56 -5.27
CA ASP A 175 -6.03 -11.69 -5.32
C ASP A 175 -5.33 -10.45 -4.75
N ILE A 176 -4.16 -10.65 -4.14
CA ILE A 176 -3.29 -9.57 -3.64
C ILE A 176 -2.20 -9.29 -4.68
N ILE A 177 -2.06 -8.03 -5.05
CA ILE A 177 -0.98 -7.51 -5.89
C ILE A 177 -0.10 -6.64 -5.00
N GLY A 178 0.99 -7.23 -4.51
CA GLY A 178 2.00 -6.52 -3.74
C GLY A 178 2.81 -5.58 -4.63
N LEU A 179 3.07 -4.37 -4.19
CA LEU A 179 3.91 -3.38 -4.87
C LEU A 179 5.34 -3.42 -4.33
N SER A 180 6.32 -3.24 -5.20
CA SER A 180 7.72 -3.12 -4.76
C SER A 180 7.96 -1.80 -4.02
N ALA A 181 8.65 -1.82 -2.88
CA ALA A 181 9.09 -0.59 -2.21
C ALA A 181 10.11 0.20 -3.03
N SER A 182 10.86 -0.48 -3.90
CA SER A 182 11.83 0.12 -4.82
C SER A 182 11.18 0.60 -6.13
N GLY A 183 9.86 0.41 -6.28
CA GLY A 183 9.12 0.71 -7.48
C GLY A 183 9.11 2.20 -7.84
N SER A 184 9.13 2.47 -9.15
CA SER A 184 9.01 3.82 -9.72
C SER A 184 7.56 4.09 -10.16
N PHE A 185 6.71 4.48 -9.20
CA PHE A 185 5.32 4.86 -9.44
C PHE A 185 5.15 6.38 -9.57
N ASN A 186 5.76 6.98 -10.60
CA ASN A 186 5.86 8.43 -10.75
C ASN A 186 4.96 9.05 -11.86
N SER A 187 4.48 8.23 -12.80
CA SER A 187 3.67 8.67 -13.94
C SER A 187 2.85 7.52 -14.52
N GLY A 188 1.70 7.83 -15.11
CA GLY A 188 0.76 6.84 -15.65
C GLY A 188 -0.42 6.55 -14.73
N VAL A 189 -1.24 5.58 -15.15
CA VAL A 189 -2.53 5.25 -14.52
C VAL A 189 -2.57 3.76 -14.19
N ILE A 190 -2.86 3.43 -12.93
CA ILE A 190 -3.24 2.08 -12.54
C ILE A 190 -4.75 1.94 -12.74
N GLU A 191 -5.16 0.98 -13.57
CA GLU A 191 -6.57 0.68 -13.84
C GLU A 191 -7.04 -0.46 -12.92
N LEU A 192 -7.62 -0.10 -11.77
CA LEU A 192 -8.16 -1.06 -10.81
C LEU A 192 -9.58 -1.48 -11.23
N ASN A 193 -9.62 -2.33 -12.26
CA ASN A 193 -10.85 -2.79 -12.94
C ASN A 193 -11.29 -4.21 -12.55
N LYS A 194 -10.64 -4.81 -11.55
CA LYS A 194 -11.04 -6.05 -10.88
C LYS A 194 -11.08 -5.85 -9.37
N ALA A 195 -11.81 -6.70 -8.66
CA ALA A 195 -11.92 -6.64 -7.20
C ALA A 195 -10.69 -7.27 -6.53
N VAL A 196 -9.51 -6.74 -6.82
CA VAL A 196 -8.21 -7.18 -6.26
C VAL A 196 -7.77 -6.25 -5.13
N ILE A 197 -6.79 -6.68 -4.35
CA ILE A 197 -6.16 -5.90 -3.28
C ILE A 197 -4.82 -5.37 -3.80
N LEU A 198 -4.67 -4.06 -3.90
CA LEU A 198 -3.39 -3.40 -4.18
C LEU A 198 -2.70 -3.05 -2.86
N ASP A 199 -1.57 -3.69 -2.59
CA ASP A 199 -0.91 -3.66 -1.28
C ASP A 199 0.51 -3.08 -1.38
N GLY A 200 0.74 -1.95 -0.71
CA GLY A 200 2.05 -1.29 -0.66
C GLY A 200 2.95 -1.72 0.50
N ALA A 201 2.47 -2.57 1.40
CA ALA A 201 3.15 -3.03 2.62
C ALA A 201 3.72 -1.89 3.52
N GLY A 202 3.21 -0.67 3.36
CA GLY A 202 3.64 0.54 4.07
C GLY A 202 4.90 1.17 3.48
N LEU A 203 5.39 0.68 2.34
CA LEU A 203 6.72 1.00 1.81
C LEU A 203 6.68 1.49 0.35
N ALA A 204 5.69 1.07 -0.44
CA ALA A 204 5.52 1.53 -1.81
C ALA A 204 5.13 3.01 -1.88
N GLN A 205 5.85 3.78 -2.71
CA GLN A 205 5.71 5.23 -2.80
C GLN A 205 5.25 5.70 -4.19
N PHE A 206 4.11 6.39 -4.22
CA PHE A 206 3.64 7.10 -5.41
C PHE A 206 4.17 8.52 -5.41
N THR A 207 4.72 8.97 -6.54
CA THR A 207 5.27 10.31 -6.71
C THR A 207 4.80 10.93 -8.02
N GLY A 208 5.24 12.16 -8.31
CA GLY A 208 4.96 12.81 -9.59
C GLY A 208 3.46 12.97 -9.85
N GLN A 209 3.00 12.37 -10.95
CA GLN A 209 1.61 12.46 -11.43
C GLN A 209 0.88 11.11 -11.52
N ALA A 210 1.49 10.02 -11.03
CA ALA A 210 0.86 8.70 -11.03
C ALA A 210 -0.51 8.74 -10.34
N CYS A 211 -1.51 8.05 -10.88
CA CYS A 211 -2.83 7.98 -10.27
C CYS A 211 -3.47 6.60 -10.41
N ILE A 212 -4.50 6.35 -9.62
CA ILE A 212 -5.26 5.11 -9.59
C ILE A 212 -6.70 5.40 -9.98
N LEU A 213 -7.18 4.72 -11.03
CA LEU A 213 -8.57 4.76 -11.47
C LEU A 213 -9.26 3.47 -11.06
N VAL A 214 -10.22 3.58 -10.14
CA VAL A 214 -10.98 2.46 -9.60
C VAL A 214 -12.34 2.38 -10.26
N THR A 215 -12.60 1.27 -10.95
CA THR A 215 -13.88 1.00 -11.63
C THR A 215 -14.56 -0.27 -11.12
N ALA A 216 -13.84 -1.13 -10.39
CA ALA A 216 -14.41 -2.36 -9.82
C ALA A 216 -14.98 -2.13 -8.40
N PRO A 217 -16.25 -2.50 -8.16
CA PRO A 217 -16.77 -2.72 -6.80
C PRO A 217 -15.91 -3.71 -6.01
N GLY A 218 -15.72 -3.47 -4.72
CA GLY A 218 -14.97 -4.36 -3.81
C GLY A 218 -13.44 -4.34 -3.98
N ALA A 219 -12.89 -3.50 -4.87
CA ALA A 219 -11.44 -3.34 -4.96
C ALA A 219 -10.87 -2.68 -3.70
N GLU A 220 -9.66 -3.08 -3.30
CA GLU A 220 -8.99 -2.59 -2.09
C GLU A 220 -7.64 -1.96 -2.44
N ILE A 221 -7.29 -0.87 -1.75
CA ILE A 221 -5.99 -0.21 -1.81
C ILE A 221 -5.54 -0.01 -0.38
N ARG A 222 -4.39 -0.59 0.00
CA ARG A 222 -3.89 -0.48 1.37
C ARG A 222 -2.40 -0.31 1.48
N ASP A 223 -2.00 0.30 2.60
CA ASP A 223 -0.60 0.38 3.02
C ASP A 223 0.29 1.09 1.96
N ILE A 224 -0.23 2.10 1.27
CA ILE A 224 0.50 2.86 0.24
C ILE A 224 0.82 4.27 0.75
N ILE A 225 2.03 4.74 0.42
CA ILE A 225 2.45 6.12 0.64
C ILE A 225 2.27 6.93 -0.64
N PHE A 226 1.54 8.05 -0.58
CA PHE A 226 1.37 9.00 -1.66
C PHE A 226 2.14 10.29 -1.38
N ASN A 227 3.17 10.52 -2.19
CA ASN A 227 4.05 11.69 -2.20
C ASN A 227 3.95 12.46 -3.53
N ASN A 228 2.78 12.38 -4.20
CA ASN A 228 2.55 13.03 -5.49
C ASN A 228 2.82 14.53 -5.43
N SER A 229 3.51 15.03 -6.45
CA SER A 229 3.73 16.48 -6.63
C SER A 229 2.67 17.11 -7.54
N HIS A 230 1.92 16.29 -8.30
CA HIS A 230 0.83 16.68 -9.20
C HIS A 230 -0.40 15.80 -8.97
N ILE A 231 -1.60 16.40 -8.99
CA ILE A 231 -2.86 15.67 -8.76
C ILE A 231 -3.90 16.04 -9.80
N GLY A 232 -4.52 15.01 -10.38
CA GLY A 232 -5.57 15.19 -11.39
C GLY A 232 -5.06 15.71 -12.73
N THR A 233 -3.76 15.58 -13.01
CA THR A 233 -3.15 16.00 -14.29
C THR A 233 -3.24 14.93 -15.36
N GLU A 234 -3.29 13.65 -14.98
CA GLU A 234 -3.53 12.53 -15.88
C GLU A 234 -5.00 12.46 -16.30
N SER A 235 -5.26 12.42 -17.61
CA SER A 235 -6.62 12.59 -18.16
C SER A 235 -7.60 11.50 -17.71
N ALA A 236 -7.11 10.28 -17.45
CA ALA A 236 -7.97 9.17 -16.98
C ALA A 236 -8.46 9.40 -15.54
N CYS A 237 -7.71 10.16 -14.74
CA CYS A 237 -8.06 10.54 -13.38
C CYS A 237 -8.74 11.92 -13.30
N VAL A 238 -9.33 12.37 -14.42
CA VAL A 238 -10.19 13.56 -14.52
C VAL A 238 -11.55 13.13 -15.04
N VAL A 239 -12.55 13.11 -14.15
CA VAL A 239 -13.89 12.59 -14.45
C VAL A 239 -14.82 13.69 -14.95
N SER A 240 -15.83 13.30 -15.72
CA SER A 240 -16.96 14.15 -16.09
C SER A 240 -16.60 15.43 -16.87
N GLY A 241 -15.44 15.47 -17.54
CA GLY A 241 -14.99 16.65 -18.31
C GLY A 241 -14.77 17.90 -17.46
N SER A 242 -14.76 17.76 -16.12
CA SER A 242 -14.51 18.84 -15.18
C SER A 242 -13.17 18.58 -14.52
N THR A 243 -12.24 19.51 -14.68
CA THR A 243 -10.93 19.45 -14.03
C THR A 243 -11.01 19.38 -12.51
N ALA A 244 -12.09 19.91 -11.92
CA ALA A 244 -12.38 19.86 -10.49
C ALA A 244 -12.90 18.51 -9.96
N ARG A 245 -13.04 17.51 -10.83
CA ARG A 245 -13.48 16.16 -10.49
C ARG A 245 -12.34 15.19 -10.76
N SER A 246 -11.25 15.39 -10.04
CA SER A 246 -9.99 14.71 -10.31
C SER A 246 -9.27 14.37 -9.01
N GLY A 247 -8.41 13.36 -9.06
CA GLY A 247 -7.60 12.99 -7.90
C GLY A 247 -6.42 12.08 -8.16
N ALA A 248 -5.69 11.76 -7.08
CA ALA A 248 -4.63 10.76 -7.10
C ALA A 248 -5.24 9.35 -7.06
N ILE A 249 -6.37 9.20 -6.38
CA ILE A 249 -7.28 8.06 -6.45
C ILE A 249 -8.63 8.57 -6.93
N VAL A 250 -9.17 7.93 -7.97
CA VAL A 250 -10.46 8.27 -8.56
C VAL A 250 -11.35 7.04 -8.57
N ILE A 251 -12.48 7.11 -7.89
CA ILE A 251 -13.47 6.02 -7.82
C ILE A 251 -14.67 6.42 -8.67
N THR A 252 -14.93 5.66 -9.74
CA THR A 252 -15.97 6.01 -10.71
C THR A 252 -17.38 5.65 -10.23
N GLU A 253 -18.39 6.17 -10.95
CA GLU A 253 -19.80 5.90 -10.65
C GLU A 253 -20.19 4.42 -10.79
N ASP A 254 -19.39 3.59 -11.47
CA ASP A 254 -19.66 2.16 -11.66
C ASP A 254 -19.53 1.35 -10.36
N VAL A 255 -18.81 1.89 -9.37
CA VAL A 255 -18.61 1.29 -8.05
C VAL A 255 -19.88 1.45 -7.19
N THR A 256 -20.91 0.67 -7.53
CA THR A 256 -22.27 0.76 -6.94
C THR A 256 -22.59 -0.36 -5.94
N GLY A 257 -21.87 -1.48 -6.03
CA GLY A 257 -22.03 -2.66 -5.20
C GLY A 257 -21.33 -2.54 -3.84
N GLU A 258 -20.42 -3.47 -3.55
CA GLU A 258 -19.50 -3.35 -2.42
C GLU A 258 -18.60 -2.11 -2.61
N PRO A 259 -18.43 -1.27 -1.57
CA PRO A 259 -17.55 -0.11 -1.66
C PRO A 259 -16.12 -0.50 -2.04
N ALA A 260 -15.44 0.37 -2.79
CA ALA A 260 -13.98 0.29 -2.85
C ALA A 260 -13.41 0.66 -1.47
N THR A 261 -12.39 -0.05 -0.99
CA THR A 261 -11.82 0.16 0.34
C THR A 261 -10.42 0.73 0.24
N LEU A 262 -10.19 1.84 0.94
CA LEU A 262 -8.91 2.54 1.04
C LEU A 262 -8.50 2.48 2.52
N THR A 263 -7.40 1.79 2.83
CA THR A 263 -7.02 1.53 4.23
C THR A 263 -5.55 1.81 4.49
N ASN A 264 -5.25 2.41 5.64
CA ASN A 264 -3.87 2.70 6.07
C ASN A 264 -3.03 3.41 5.00
N LEU A 265 -3.65 4.36 4.30
CA LEU A 265 -2.93 5.19 3.34
C LEU A 265 -2.17 6.29 4.07
N THR A 266 -0.95 6.56 3.65
CA THR A 266 -0.21 7.75 4.10
C THR A 266 -0.09 8.74 2.95
N ILE A 267 -0.74 9.89 3.07
CA ILE A 267 -0.72 10.95 2.06
C ILE A 267 0.10 12.11 2.58
N ASN A 268 1.16 12.50 1.88
CA ASN A 268 2.01 13.63 2.24
C ASN A 268 1.87 14.75 1.20
N ALA A 269 1.16 15.81 1.58
CA ALA A 269 0.84 16.89 0.66
C ALA A 269 1.88 18.01 0.56
N GLU A 270 3.03 17.86 1.23
CA GLU A 270 4.11 18.86 1.30
C GLU A 270 4.68 19.24 -0.07
N ASN A 271 4.68 18.30 -1.02
CA ASN A 271 5.25 18.49 -2.36
C ASN A 271 4.23 19.05 -3.36
N THR A 272 3.00 19.31 -2.93
CA THR A 272 1.98 19.93 -3.79
C THR A 272 2.08 21.46 -3.74
N ASN A 273 1.64 22.11 -4.81
CA ASN A 273 1.40 23.55 -4.83
C ASN A 273 0.23 23.86 -5.77
N ALA A 274 -0.28 25.10 -5.75
CA ALA A 274 -1.46 25.48 -6.53
C ALA A 274 -1.28 25.33 -8.06
N ASP A 275 -0.05 25.46 -8.58
CA ASP A 275 0.25 25.36 -10.01
C ASP A 275 0.29 23.90 -10.50
N ASN A 276 0.55 22.96 -9.59
CA ASN A 276 0.66 21.54 -9.89
C ASN A 276 -0.67 20.76 -9.74
N LEU A 277 -1.74 21.44 -9.34
CA LEU A 277 -3.07 20.84 -9.18
C LEU A 277 -3.99 21.21 -10.33
N ASN A 278 -4.72 20.21 -10.83
CA ASN A 278 -5.77 20.45 -11.80
C ASN A 278 -7.04 21.02 -11.12
N ASN A 279 -7.09 22.35 -10.94
CA ASN A 279 -8.28 23.12 -10.52
C ASN A 279 -9.18 22.43 -9.48
N LYS A 280 -8.84 22.53 -8.19
CA LYS A 280 -9.60 21.92 -7.07
C LYS A 280 -9.53 20.40 -6.98
N SER A 281 -8.45 19.78 -7.48
CA SER A 281 -8.19 18.35 -7.28
C SER A 281 -8.28 17.96 -5.80
N SER A 282 -8.60 16.69 -5.57
CA SER A 282 -8.55 16.04 -4.25
C SER A 282 -7.58 14.86 -4.28
N TRP A 283 -7.03 14.45 -3.15
CA TRP A 283 -6.29 13.19 -3.10
C TRP A 283 -7.16 12.01 -3.48
N ILE A 284 -8.38 11.97 -2.93
CA ILE A 284 -9.40 10.98 -3.26
C ILE A 284 -10.62 11.70 -3.84
N TYR A 285 -10.94 11.41 -5.10
CA TYR A 285 -12.21 11.80 -5.71
C TYR A 285 -13.11 10.58 -5.87
N THR A 286 -14.39 10.70 -5.51
CA THR A 286 -15.34 9.58 -5.65
C THR A 286 -16.70 10.00 -6.19
N GLU A 287 -17.12 9.32 -7.26
CA GLU A 287 -18.50 9.23 -7.75
C GLU A 287 -19.16 7.90 -7.36
N GLY A 288 -18.39 6.90 -6.91
CA GLY A 288 -18.84 5.60 -6.44
C GLY A 288 -18.93 5.48 -4.92
N LYS A 289 -19.17 4.26 -4.41
CA LYS A 289 -19.11 3.96 -2.97
C LYS A 289 -17.67 3.72 -2.52
N VAL A 290 -17.33 4.22 -1.34
CA VAL A 290 -15.98 4.11 -0.79
C VAL A 290 -15.97 3.96 0.72
N ASN A 291 -15.04 3.15 1.22
CA ASN A 291 -14.61 3.15 2.61
C ASN A 291 -13.21 3.74 2.68
N LEU A 292 -13.01 4.81 3.45
CA LEU A 292 -11.72 5.40 3.75
C LEU A 292 -11.44 5.19 5.24
N VAL A 293 -10.48 4.32 5.54
CA VAL A 293 -10.27 3.78 6.88
C VAL A 293 -8.82 3.94 7.32
N ASP A 294 -8.59 4.32 8.58
CA ASP A 294 -7.29 4.34 9.25
C ASP A 294 -6.16 5.02 8.46
N SER A 295 -6.49 6.01 7.65
CA SER A 295 -5.54 6.69 6.77
C SER A 295 -5.09 8.04 7.34
N THR A 296 -3.87 8.44 7.03
CA THR A 296 -3.26 9.67 7.52
C THR A 296 -2.95 10.63 6.36
N PHE A 297 -3.44 11.86 6.47
CA PHE A 297 -3.19 12.94 5.54
C PHE A 297 -2.33 14.01 6.20
N ASN A 298 -1.06 14.08 5.81
CA ASN A 298 -0.08 15.00 6.34
C ASN A 298 0.03 16.27 5.49
N ASN A 299 0.23 17.39 6.17
CA ASN A 299 0.53 18.68 5.58
C ASN A 299 -0.49 19.15 4.53
N LEU A 300 -1.78 18.86 4.75
CA LEU A 300 -2.85 19.31 3.85
C LEU A 300 -2.84 20.84 3.74
N PRO A 301 -2.64 21.42 2.54
CA PRO A 301 -2.42 22.84 2.40
C PRO A 301 -3.75 23.59 2.59
N SER A 302 -3.72 24.61 3.45
CA SER A 302 -4.88 25.49 3.64
C SER A 302 -4.88 26.66 2.65
N SER A 303 -3.77 26.95 1.97
CA SER A 303 -3.60 28.12 1.07
C SER A 303 -4.28 28.00 -0.30
N TYR A 304 -4.69 26.80 -0.69
CA TYR A 304 -5.42 26.53 -1.92
C TYR A 304 -6.35 25.33 -1.77
N LEU A 305 -7.16 25.08 -2.80
CA LEU A 305 -8.11 23.97 -2.84
C LEU A 305 -7.40 22.66 -3.19
N ASN A 306 -6.99 21.93 -2.15
CA ASN A 306 -6.53 20.53 -2.22
C ASN A 306 -7.20 19.77 -1.06
N MET A 307 -8.26 19.03 -1.38
CA MET A 307 -9.04 18.30 -0.38
C MET A 307 -8.43 16.91 -0.18
N ALA A 308 -8.47 16.39 1.04
CA ALA A 308 -8.18 14.97 1.27
C ALA A 308 -9.16 14.10 0.49
N MET A 309 -10.45 14.41 0.60
CA MET A 309 -11.51 13.67 -0.07
C MET A 309 -12.61 14.58 -0.60
N TYR A 310 -13.07 14.29 -1.82
CA TYR A 310 -14.21 14.95 -2.43
C TYR A 310 -15.17 13.94 -3.04
N SER A 311 -16.45 14.02 -2.65
CA SER A 311 -17.56 13.42 -3.38
C SER A 311 -18.53 14.49 -3.85
N ALA A 312 -18.96 14.40 -5.12
CA ALA A 312 -19.98 15.29 -5.67
C ALA A 312 -21.41 14.96 -5.19
N CYS A 313 -21.62 13.83 -4.50
CA CYS A 313 -22.92 13.37 -4.01
C CYS A 313 -24.02 13.40 -5.09
N ASN A 314 -23.71 12.95 -6.29
CA ASN A 314 -24.62 12.93 -7.45
C ASN A 314 -25.49 11.66 -7.53
N LYS A 315 -25.33 10.73 -6.58
CA LYS A 315 -25.98 9.42 -6.49
C LYS A 315 -26.07 9.03 -5.01
N ASP A 316 -26.93 8.07 -4.68
CA ASP A 316 -26.91 7.46 -3.35
C ASP A 316 -25.52 6.90 -3.01
N LYS A 317 -25.04 7.30 -1.85
CA LYS A 317 -23.74 6.95 -1.29
C LYS A 317 -23.87 6.18 0.02
N SER A 318 -25.09 5.75 0.37
CA SER A 318 -25.37 4.89 1.51
C SER A 318 -24.42 3.69 1.56
N GLY A 319 -23.87 3.45 2.76
CA GLY A 319 -22.87 2.41 3.00
C GLY A 319 -21.42 2.83 2.72
N SER A 320 -21.16 4.08 2.33
CA SER A 320 -19.80 4.64 2.30
C SER A 320 -19.37 5.12 3.69
N VAL A 321 -18.11 4.91 4.04
CA VAL A 321 -17.56 5.17 5.38
C VAL A 321 -16.30 6.01 5.31
N ILE A 322 -16.14 6.94 6.24
CA ILE A 322 -14.88 7.65 6.53
C ILE A 322 -14.59 7.47 8.02
N GLN A 323 -13.64 6.60 8.37
CA GLN A 323 -13.43 6.17 9.75
C GLN A 323 -11.97 6.09 10.16
N GLY A 324 -11.66 6.51 11.39
CA GLY A 324 -10.32 6.28 11.97
C GLY A 324 -9.20 7.10 11.33
N ASN A 325 -9.53 8.08 10.48
CA ASN A 325 -8.53 8.83 9.72
C ASN A 325 -7.98 10.01 10.51
N THR A 326 -6.74 10.39 10.21
CA THR A 326 -6.11 11.61 10.73
C THR A 326 -5.88 12.60 9.59
N PHE A 327 -6.37 13.84 9.76
CA PHE A 327 -6.21 14.93 8.79
C PHE A 327 -5.42 16.08 9.41
N ASN A 328 -4.16 16.22 9.01
CA ASN A 328 -3.24 17.24 9.50
C ASN A 328 -3.19 18.44 8.54
N LEU A 329 -3.74 19.58 8.97
CA LEU A 329 -3.72 20.81 8.18
C LEU A 329 -2.40 21.58 8.33
N ALA A 330 -1.80 21.95 7.20
CA ALA A 330 -0.68 22.86 7.15
C ALA A 330 -1.13 24.34 7.06
N GLY A 331 -0.72 25.13 8.06
CA GLY A 331 -0.81 26.59 8.07
C GLY A 331 -2.19 27.16 8.38
N ASN A 332 -2.27 28.50 8.33
CA ASN A 332 -3.43 29.29 8.74
C ASN A 332 -3.89 30.10 7.52
N SER A 333 -4.93 29.66 6.81
CA SER A 333 -5.33 30.29 5.55
C SER A 333 -6.81 30.68 5.52
N THR A 334 -7.13 31.60 4.60
CA THR A 334 -8.46 32.13 4.29
C THR A 334 -9.11 31.50 3.04
N SER A 335 -8.44 30.52 2.42
CA SER A 335 -8.94 29.84 1.22
C SER A 335 -10.10 28.88 1.56
N GLU A 336 -10.83 28.41 0.55
CA GLU A 336 -11.98 27.48 0.70
C GLU A 336 -11.58 26.05 1.08
N SER A 337 -10.61 25.89 1.98
CA SER A 337 -10.04 24.59 2.31
C SER A 337 -10.96 23.80 3.25
N ALA A 338 -11.25 22.57 2.84
CA ALA A 338 -11.80 21.52 3.66
C ALA A 338 -10.96 20.25 3.52
N ALA A 339 -10.85 19.45 4.58
CA ALA A 339 -10.28 18.12 4.45
C ALA A 339 -11.23 17.23 3.64
N ILE A 340 -12.50 17.19 4.05
CA ILE A 340 -13.55 16.42 3.40
C ILE A 340 -14.59 17.36 2.81
N ARG A 341 -14.94 17.17 1.54
CA ARG A 341 -16.09 17.84 0.90
C ARG A 341 -17.09 16.81 0.42
N LEU A 342 -18.34 16.95 0.84
CA LEU A 342 -19.47 16.12 0.40
C LEU A 342 -20.55 17.00 -0.22
N GLY A 343 -20.58 17.05 -1.55
CA GLY A 343 -21.57 17.76 -2.35
C GLY A 343 -20.95 18.79 -3.29
N ASN A 344 -21.72 19.22 -4.28
CA ASN A 344 -21.29 20.29 -5.17
C ASN A 344 -21.42 21.64 -4.47
N SER A 345 -20.37 22.46 -4.55
CA SER A 345 -20.38 23.81 -3.97
C SER A 345 -20.56 24.87 -5.05
N SER A 346 -21.46 25.83 -4.83
CA SER A 346 -21.57 27.06 -5.60
C SER A 346 -21.67 28.24 -4.65
N SER A 347 -20.92 29.31 -4.93
CA SER A 347 -20.88 30.50 -4.06
C SER A 347 -20.68 30.16 -2.59
N GLN A 348 -19.72 29.26 -2.30
CA GLN A 348 -19.32 28.85 -0.94
C GLN A 348 -20.36 28.02 -0.17
N ILE A 349 -21.48 27.68 -0.79
CA ILE A 349 -22.53 26.87 -0.21
C ILE A 349 -22.49 25.49 -0.87
N VAL A 350 -22.51 24.43 -0.07
CA VAL A 350 -22.66 23.07 -0.56
C VAL A 350 -24.12 22.66 -0.55
N THR A 351 -24.57 22.07 -1.66
CA THR A 351 -25.86 21.40 -1.76
C THR A 351 -25.60 19.92 -2.04
N ALA A 352 -26.27 19.05 -1.30
CA ALA A 352 -26.15 17.61 -1.47
C ALA A 352 -27.49 16.94 -1.21
N ASP A 353 -28.00 16.28 -2.25
CA ASP A 353 -29.06 15.29 -2.14
C ASP A 353 -28.36 13.92 -2.09
N ASP A 354 -28.78 13.03 -1.18
CA ASP A 354 -28.43 11.59 -1.20
C ASP A 354 -26.97 11.15 -0.93
N CYS A 355 -26.16 11.91 -0.16
CA CYS A 355 -24.78 11.48 0.12
C CYS A 355 -24.60 10.46 1.28
N ASN A 356 -25.47 10.44 2.29
CA ASN A 356 -25.53 9.38 3.34
C ASN A 356 -24.21 8.68 3.78
N PHE A 357 -23.11 9.41 4.01
CA PHE A 357 -21.83 8.86 4.48
C PHE A 357 -21.86 8.64 5.99
N SER A 358 -21.32 7.53 6.49
CA SER A 358 -20.94 7.44 7.90
C SER A 358 -19.55 8.06 8.11
N ILE A 359 -19.43 8.99 9.05
CA ILE A 359 -18.16 9.66 9.38
C ILE A 359 -17.93 9.56 10.89
N GLU A 360 -16.92 8.79 11.30
CA GLU A 360 -16.77 8.35 12.69
C GLU A 360 -15.29 8.25 13.07
N ASN A 361 -14.93 8.59 14.32
CA ASN A 361 -13.59 8.37 14.88
C ASN A 361 -12.46 9.03 14.06
N ASN A 362 -12.70 10.17 13.41
CA ASN A 362 -11.65 10.91 12.70
C ASN A 362 -11.10 12.04 13.56
N GLU A 363 -9.80 12.27 13.41
CA GLU A 363 -9.07 13.36 14.04
C GLU A 363 -8.68 14.42 13.01
N PHE A 364 -9.00 15.68 13.30
CA PHE A 364 -8.67 16.83 12.47
C PHE A 364 -7.69 17.73 13.23
N THR A 365 -6.41 17.64 12.90
CA THR A 365 -5.35 18.34 13.62
C THR A 365 -4.91 19.60 12.90
N GLY A 366 -4.75 20.68 13.65
CA GLY A 366 -4.33 22.00 13.15
C GLY A 366 -5.42 23.05 13.26
N ALA A 367 -5.27 24.14 12.50
CA ALA A 367 -6.07 25.36 12.66
C ALA A 367 -7.49 25.30 12.07
N TYR A 368 -8.17 24.15 12.14
CA TYR A 368 -9.58 24.03 11.76
C TYR A 368 -10.47 24.87 12.68
N THR A 369 -11.35 25.70 12.11
CA THR A 369 -12.21 26.60 12.88
C THR A 369 -13.54 25.96 13.29
N THR A 370 -14.03 25.02 12.47
CA THR A 370 -15.26 24.28 12.74
C THR A 370 -15.16 22.86 12.22
N LEU A 371 -15.89 21.94 12.88
CA LEU A 371 -15.95 20.54 12.50
C LEU A 371 -16.75 20.37 11.20
N GLN A 372 -17.94 20.96 11.13
CA GLN A 372 -18.81 20.86 9.96
C GLN A 372 -19.54 22.16 9.67
N THR A 373 -19.67 22.49 8.39
CA THR A 373 -20.57 23.54 7.89
C THR A 373 -21.03 23.20 6.47
N ASP A 374 -22.22 23.68 6.09
CA ASP A 374 -22.71 23.70 4.71
C ASP A 374 -22.42 25.03 4.00
N VAL A 375 -21.95 26.03 4.76
CA VAL A 375 -21.57 27.35 4.27
C VAL A 375 -20.14 27.67 4.70
N MET A 376 -19.29 27.92 3.72
CA MET A 376 -17.88 28.19 3.94
C MET A 376 -17.58 29.68 3.76
N THR A 377 -18.08 30.57 4.63
CA THR A 377 -17.65 31.99 4.67
C THR A 377 -16.30 32.14 5.38
N SER A 378 -15.72 33.35 5.40
CA SER A 378 -14.42 33.60 6.07
C SER A 378 -14.40 33.25 7.56
N GLU A 379 -15.55 33.22 8.22
CA GLU A 379 -15.68 32.85 9.64
C GLU A 379 -15.46 31.35 9.87
N TYR A 380 -15.77 30.52 8.88
CA TYR A 380 -15.76 29.06 8.98
C TYR A 380 -14.57 28.41 8.29
N ARG A 381 -13.59 29.18 7.81
CA ARG A 381 -12.41 28.66 7.10
C ARG A 381 -11.17 28.67 7.98
N PRO A 382 -10.31 27.64 7.91
CA PRO A 382 -10.52 26.36 7.23
C PRO A 382 -11.48 25.44 8.02
N VAL A 383 -12.27 24.62 7.33
CA VAL A 383 -13.24 23.69 7.96
C VAL A 383 -12.76 22.25 7.85
N ALA A 384 -13.04 21.40 8.84
CA ALA A 384 -12.74 19.97 8.72
C ALA A 384 -13.60 19.32 7.62
N ILE A 385 -14.93 19.45 7.72
CA ILE A 385 -15.91 18.83 6.81
C ILE A 385 -16.86 19.88 6.21
N HIS A 386 -16.83 20.04 4.89
CA HIS A 386 -17.76 20.90 4.14
C HIS A 386 -18.86 20.07 3.49
N ALA A 387 -20.02 20.02 4.13
CA ALA A 387 -21.14 19.16 3.76
C ALA A 387 -22.46 19.72 4.29
N VAL A 388 -23.60 19.31 3.71
CA VAL A 388 -24.91 19.47 4.39
C VAL A 388 -24.99 18.41 5.49
N ARG A 389 -25.48 18.74 6.69
CA ARG A 389 -25.57 17.75 7.80
C ARG A 389 -26.34 16.48 7.43
N ALA A 390 -27.37 16.60 6.58
CA ALA A 390 -28.15 15.48 6.05
C ALA A 390 -27.35 14.53 5.14
N SER A 391 -26.17 14.94 4.66
CA SER A 391 -25.24 14.08 3.92
C SER A 391 -24.47 13.10 4.82
N ILE A 392 -24.56 13.26 6.13
CA ILE A 392 -23.86 12.44 7.13
C ILE A 392 -24.89 11.57 7.85
N ALA A 393 -24.76 10.25 7.74
CA ALA A 393 -25.75 9.27 8.14
C ALA A 393 -25.78 9.02 9.66
N ASN A 394 -24.61 8.98 10.31
CA ASN A 394 -24.50 8.64 11.72
C ASN A 394 -24.91 9.83 12.63
N GLN A 395 -25.61 9.52 13.71
CA GLN A 395 -26.18 10.53 14.63
C GLN A 395 -25.15 11.06 15.62
N ASP A 396 -24.20 10.22 16.00
CA ASP A 396 -23.08 10.47 16.92
C ASP A 396 -21.87 11.14 16.22
N PHE A 397 -22.08 11.70 15.03
CA PHE A 397 -21.05 12.36 14.23
C PHE A 397 -20.22 13.37 15.03
N GLU A 398 -20.85 14.25 15.82
CA GLU A 398 -20.14 15.26 16.60
C GLU A 398 -19.39 14.69 17.81
N ASP A 399 -19.84 13.53 18.32
CA ASP A 399 -19.24 12.87 19.50
C ASP A 399 -18.04 12.01 19.13
N THR A 400 -17.98 11.55 17.87
CA THR A 400 -16.96 10.61 17.38
C THR A 400 -15.87 11.30 16.57
N ASN A 401 -16.04 12.55 16.16
CA ASN A 401 -15.03 13.28 15.38
C ASN A 401 -14.54 14.50 16.15
N GLN A 402 -13.24 14.74 16.14
CA GLN A 402 -12.63 15.80 16.96
C GLN A 402 -11.69 16.70 16.18
N ILE A 403 -11.68 17.98 16.53
CA ILE A 403 -10.62 18.91 16.14
C ILE A 403 -9.60 18.98 17.28
N VAL A 404 -8.33 18.81 16.94
CA VAL A 404 -7.19 18.94 17.85
C VAL A 404 -6.37 20.15 17.41
N GLN A 405 -6.27 21.17 18.26
CA GLN A 405 -5.60 22.45 17.94
C GLN A 405 -4.13 22.49 18.34
#